data_AF-A0A935VU10-F1
#
_entry.id   AF-A0A935VU10-F1
#
_cell.length_a   1.000
_cell.length_b   1.000
_cell.length_c   1.000
_cell.angle_alpha   90.00
_cell.angle_beta   90.00
_cell.angle_gamma   90.00
#
_symmetry.space_group_name_H-M   'P 1'
#
loop_
_entity.id
_entity.type
_entity.pdbx_description
1 polymer ?
#
loop_
_entity_poly.entity_id
_entity_poly.type
_entity_poly.pdbx_seq_one_letter_code
_entity_poly.pdbx_strand_id
1 'polypeptide(L)'
;MQNYLIDNETGEGQLQKYTKQITTDALNQYSGQYTQIVSSDLDFEWFRYSGSNIETTRPFCLACTKKKFIHISEIPQLLKGNFPEFREFDGVINEKTGLPAGLIAGTDVSNFMINRGGYNCAHQLRPVSEDLVPKEYLAKIKS
;
A
#
# COMPACT_ATOMS: atom_id res chain seq x y z
N MET A 1 26.67 -17.84 -13.21
CA MET A 1 26.40 -16.73 -14.15
C MET A 1 25.26 -17.03 -15.13
N GLN A 2 25.12 -18.26 -15.65
CA GLN A 2 24.08 -18.57 -16.65
C GLN A 2 22.64 -18.39 -16.14
N ASN A 3 22.34 -18.80 -14.88
CA ASN A 3 21.03 -18.60 -14.23
C ASN A 3 20.70 -17.12 -13.88
N TYR A 4 21.62 -16.18 -14.13
CA TYR A 4 21.41 -14.75 -13.91
C TYR A 4 20.82 -14.06 -15.14
N LEU A 5 21.14 -14.56 -16.34
CA LEU A 5 20.86 -13.91 -17.63
C LEU A 5 19.85 -14.65 -18.50
N ILE A 6 19.73 -15.97 -18.35
CA ILE A 6 18.91 -16.81 -19.24
C ILE A 6 17.68 -17.32 -18.47
N ASP A 7 16.51 -17.17 -19.09
CA ASP A 7 15.27 -17.82 -18.65
C ASP A 7 15.43 -19.33 -18.87
N ASN A 8 15.42 -20.12 -17.79
CA ASN A 8 15.53 -21.58 -17.89
C ASN A 8 14.11 -22.19 -17.80
N GLU A 9 13.93 -23.43 -18.25
CA GLU A 9 12.63 -24.13 -18.20
C GLU A 9 11.99 -24.23 -16.80
N THR A 10 12.76 -23.97 -15.73
CA THR A 10 12.36 -24.06 -14.33
C THR A 10 12.18 -22.71 -13.61
N GLY A 11 12.42 -21.58 -14.28
CA GLY A 11 12.13 -20.27 -13.68
C GLY A 11 12.84 -19.07 -14.29
N GLU A 12 12.24 -17.92 -14.00
CA GLU A 12 12.63 -16.61 -14.49
C GLU A 12 14.06 -16.24 -14.06
N GLY A 13 14.90 -15.83 -15.02
CA GLY A 13 16.27 -15.40 -14.74
C GLY A 13 16.32 -14.27 -13.70
N GLN A 14 17.30 -14.30 -12.79
CA GLN A 14 17.34 -13.35 -11.67
C GLN A 14 17.32 -11.88 -12.11
N LEU A 15 17.99 -11.54 -13.22
CA LEU A 15 17.96 -10.19 -13.80
C LEU A 15 16.54 -9.77 -14.23
N GLN A 16 15.78 -10.67 -14.83
CA GLN A 16 14.41 -10.40 -15.27
C GLN A 16 13.49 -10.17 -14.08
N LYS A 17 13.61 -10.98 -13.01
CA LYS A 17 12.87 -10.80 -11.76
C LYS A 17 13.14 -9.42 -11.14
N TYR A 18 14.40 -9.02 -11.02
CA TYR A 18 14.76 -7.71 -10.46
C TYR A 18 14.30 -6.56 -11.36
N THR A 19 14.49 -6.67 -12.68
CA THR A 19 14.03 -5.66 -13.64
C THR A 19 12.52 -5.47 -13.56
N LYS A 20 11.74 -6.57 -13.48
CA LYS A 20 10.29 -6.51 -13.31
C LYS A 20 9.89 -5.81 -12.01
N GLN A 21 10.54 -6.18 -10.90
CA GLN A 21 10.27 -5.55 -9.61
C GLN A 21 10.56 -4.04 -9.66
N ILE A 22 11.75 -3.64 -10.12
CA ILE A 22 12.16 -2.23 -10.21
C ILE A 22 11.19 -1.43 -11.11
N THR A 23 10.85 -1.97 -12.28
CA THR A 23 9.94 -1.30 -13.22
C THR A 23 8.55 -1.14 -12.62
N THR A 24 8.03 -2.20 -11.99
CA THR A 24 6.71 -2.19 -11.36
C THR A 24 6.66 -1.21 -10.19
N ASP A 25 7.69 -1.21 -9.35
CA ASP A 25 7.81 -0.29 -8.22
C ASP A 25 7.91 1.16 -8.69
N ALA A 26 8.71 1.45 -9.71
CA ALA A 26 8.84 2.79 -10.28
C ALA A 26 7.52 3.33 -10.85
N LEU A 27 6.81 2.52 -11.65
CA LEU A 27 5.50 2.91 -12.20
C LEU A 27 4.46 3.13 -11.11
N ASN A 28 4.45 2.26 -10.10
CA ASN A 28 3.57 2.41 -8.96
C ASN A 28 3.89 3.70 -8.19
N GLN A 29 5.14 3.92 -7.81
CA GLN A 29 5.56 5.11 -7.06
C GLN A 29 5.23 6.40 -7.82
N TYR A 30 5.44 6.42 -9.14
CA TYR A 30 5.04 7.54 -10.00
C TYR A 30 3.52 7.81 -9.94
N SER A 31 2.69 6.78 -10.08
CA SER A 31 1.22 6.91 -9.95
C SER A 31 0.80 7.43 -8.57
N GLY A 32 1.49 6.97 -7.51
CA GLY A 32 1.27 7.43 -6.15
C GLY A 32 1.65 8.89 -5.93
N GLN A 33 2.77 9.34 -6.49
CA GLN A 33 3.20 10.75 -6.46
C GLN A 33 2.21 11.65 -7.18
N TYR A 34 1.80 11.28 -8.41
CA TYR A 34 0.78 12.02 -9.14
C TYR A 34 -0.51 12.15 -8.34
N THR A 35 -0.95 11.05 -7.74
CA THR A 35 -2.16 11.03 -6.92
C THR A 35 -2.03 11.93 -5.69
N GLN A 36 -0.88 11.91 -5.02
CA GLN A 36 -0.60 12.75 -3.85
C GLN A 36 -0.61 14.24 -4.20
N ILE A 37 -0.05 14.62 -5.35
CA ILE A 37 -0.05 16.01 -5.83
C ILE A 37 -1.49 16.45 -6.09
N VAL A 38 -2.23 15.67 -6.90
CA VAL A 38 -3.63 15.99 -7.23
C VAL A 38 -4.52 16.03 -5.98
N SER A 39 -4.31 15.12 -5.02
CA SER A 39 -5.08 15.13 -3.78
C SER A 39 -4.74 16.32 -2.89
N SER A 40 -3.49 16.77 -2.89
CA SER A 40 -3.08 17.95 -2.12
C SER A 40 -3.58 19.24 -2.75
N ASP A 41 -3.58 19.34 -4.09
CA ASP A 41 -4.07 20.51 -4.82
C ASP A 41 -5.59 20.68 -4.72
N LEU A 42 -6.32 19.57 -4.55
CA LEU A 42 -7.78 19.54 -4.46
C LEU A 42 -8.29 19.31 -3.03
N ASP A 43 -7.41 19.37 -2.03
CA ASP A 43 -7.70 19.18 -0.60
C ASP A 43 -8.52 17.90 -0.29
N PHE A 44 -8.22 16.80 -0.98
CA PHE A 44 -8.85 15.50 -0.71
C PHE A 44 -8.26 14.86 0.56
N GLU A 45 -9.10 14.65 1.57
CA GLU A 45 -8.71 13.99 2.82
C GLU A 45 -9.03 12.49 2.85
N TRP A 46 -9.90 12.03 1.94
CA TRP A 46 -10.40 10.65 1.88
C TRP A 46 -9.84 9.88 0.70
N PHE A 47 -9.43 8.65 0.98
CA PHE A 47 -8.84 7.76 -0.02
C PHE A 47 -9.48 6.39 0.03
N ARG A 48 -9.76 5.82 -1.15
CA ARG A 48 -10.17 4.44 -1.31
C ARG A 48 -8.95 3.57 -1.61
N TYR A 49 -8.72 2.56 -0.78
CA TYR A 49 -7.73 1.52 -1.04
C TYR A 49 -8.33 0.50 -2.02
N SER A 50 -7.73 0.38 -3.20
CA SER A 50 -8.24 -0.46 -4.29
C SER A 50 -7.12 -1.27 -4.92
N GLY A 51 -7.39 -2.50 -5.29
CA GLY A 51 -6.41 -3.39 -5.93
C GLY A 51 -6.87 -4.84 -5.86
N SER A 52 -6.21 -5.70 -6.63
CA SER A 52 -6.50 -7.12 -6.65
C SER A 52 -5.72 -7.84 -5.55
N ASN A 53 -6.43 -8.62 -4.75
CA ASN A 53 -5.79 -9.52 -3.79
C ASN A 53 -5.45 -10.83 -4.51
N ILE A 54 -4.16 -11.15 -4.55
CA ILE A 54 -3.61 -12.45 -4.98
C ILE A 54 -3.21 -13.28 -3.76
N GLU A 55 -2.88 -14.56 -3.94
CA GLU A 55 -2.51 -15.47 -2.85
C GLU A 55 -1.33 -14.96 -1.99
N THR A 56 -0.40 -14.22 -2.59
CA THR A 56 0.77 -13.65 -1.91
C THR A 56 0.52 -12.26 -1.33
N THR A 57 -0.74 -11.83 -1.24
CA THR A 57 -1.10 -10.51 -0.69
C THR A 57 -0.77 -10.47 0.80
N ARG A 58 -0.10 -9.39 1.20
CA ARG A 58 0.34 -9.18 2.58
C ARG A 58 -0.86 -8.92 3.51
N PRO A 59 -0.79 -9.32 4.79
CA PRO A 59 -1.81 -9.01 5.79
C PRO A 59 -2.21 -7.53 5.83
N PHE A 60 -1.24 -6.63 5.73
CA PHE A 60 -1.48 -5.19 5.68
C PHE A 60 -2.39 -4.78 4.51
N CYS A 61 -2.12 -5.29 3.30
CA CYS A 61 -2.90 -4.98 2.11
C CYS A 61 -4.31 -5.58 2.18
N LEU A 62 -4.45 -6.79 2.74
CA LEU A 62 -5.75 -7.43 2.99
C LEU A 62 -6.58 -6.58 3.96
N ALA A 63 -5.97 -6.14 5.06
CA ALA A 63 -6.61 -5.31 6.06
C ALA A 63 -7.05 -3.95 5.48
N CYS A 64 -6.21 -3.29 4.69
CA CYS A 64 -6.56 -2.05 3.99
C CYS A 64 -7.67 -2.25 2.95
N THR A 65 -7.66 -3.37 2.23
CA THR A 65 -8.70 -3.70 1.25
C THR A 65 -10.04 -4.00 1.94
N LYS A 66 -10.02 -4.60 3.13
CA LYS A 66 -11.23 -4.83 3.95
C LYS A 66 -11.81 -3.52 4.48
N LYS A 67 -10.95 -2.61 4.96
CA LYS A 67 -11.34 -1.27 5.43
C LYS A 67 -11.90 -0.40 4.29
N LYS A 68 -11.41 -0.57 3.05
CA LYS A 68 -11.80 0.13 1.81
C LYS A 68 -11.54 1.63 1.79
N PHE A 69 -11.90 2.37 2.84
CA PHE A 69 -11.73 3.82 2.95
C PHE A 69 -10.74 4.15 4.06
N ILE A 70 -9.82 5.06 3.77
CA ILE A 70 -8.76 5.52 4.65
C ILE A 70 -8.79 7.04 4.62
N HIS A 71 -8.83 7.64 5.80
CA HIS A 71 -8.64 9.08 5.95
C HIS A 71 -7.18 9.41 6.22
N ILE A 72 -6.74 10.60 5.82
CA ILE A 72 -5.35 11.04 6.01
C ILE A 72 -4.90 10.99 7.48
N SER A 73 -5.77 11.35 8.43
CA SER A 73 -5.49 11.30 9.87
C SER A 73 -5.34 9.88 10.43
N GLU A 74 -5.80 8.85 9.71
CA GLU A 74 -5.66 7.45 10.13
C GLU A 74 -4.31 6.85 9.70
N ILE A 75 -3.62 7.44 8.72
CA ILE A 75 -2.34 6.95 8.19
C ILE A 75 -1.29 6.72 9.31
N PRO A 76 -1.09 7.62 10.30
CA PRO A 76 -0.16 7.38 11.40
C PRO A 76 -0.53 6.14 12.23
N GLN A 77 -1.82 5.81 12.37
CA GLN A 77 -2.29 4.64 13.10
C GLN A 77 -2.13 3.36 12.28
N LEU A 78 -2.35 3.45 10.96
CA LEU A 78 -2.10 2.35 10.02
C LEU A 78 -0.62 1.95 10.00
N LEU A 79 0.29 2.93 9.98
CA LEU A 79 1.74 2.69 10.02
C LEU A 79 2.20 2.02 11.32
N LYS A 80 1.51 2.25 12.43
CA LYS A 80 1.74 1.57 13.72
C LYS A 80 1.09 0.19 13.79
N GLY A 81 0.33 -0.23 12.77
CA GLY A 81 -0.45 -1.47 12.79
C GLY A 81 -1.59 -1.47 13.81
N ASN A 82 -2.03 -0.29 14.27
CA ASN A 82 -3.04 -0.19 15.33
C ASN A 82 -4.46 -0.05 14.75
N PHE A 83 -4.93 -1.07 14.02
CA PHE A 83 -6.29 -1.10 13.50
C PHE A 83 -6.88 -2.53 13.55
N PRO A 84 -8.20 -2.68 13.75
CA PRO A 84 -8.81 -3.98 14.04
C PRO A 84 -8.63 -4.98 12.90
N GLU A 85 -8.71 -4.53 11.65
CA GLU A 85 -8.54 -5.37 10.48
C GLU A 85 -7.10 -5.93 10.39
N PHE A 86 -6.09 -5.20 10.88
CA PHE A 86 -4.70 -5.70 10.87
C PHE A 86 -4.48 -6.86 11.85
N ARG A 87 -5.17 -6.81 13.00
CA ARG A 87 -5.12 -7.88 14.00
C ARG A 87 -5.84 -9.13 13.52
N GLU A 88 -6.88 -8.97 12.71
CA GLU A 88 -7.65 -10.08 12.14
C GLU A 88 -6.85 -10.91 11.13
N PHE A 89 -5.92 -10.28 10.40
CA PHE A 89 -5.09 -10.95 9.39
C PHE A 89 -3.71 -11.39 9.91
N ASP A 90 -3.52 -11.50 11.23
CA ASP A 90 -2.23 -11.85 11.85
C ASP A 90 -1.08 -10.94 11.36
N GLY A 91 -1.33 -9.63 11.36
CA GLY A 91 -0.36 -8.64 10.94
C GLY A 91 0.93 -8.66 11.77
N VAL A 92 2.03 -9.13 11.18
CA VAL A 92 3.35 -9.08 11.80
C VAL A 92 3.94 -7.69 11.64
N ILE A 93 4.39 -7.09 12.75
CA ILE A 93 5.19 -5.87 12.73
C ILE A 93 6.65 -6.28 12.65
N ASN A 94 7.41 -5.67 11.75
CA ASN A 94 8.84 -5.91 11.66
C ASN A 94 9.56 -5.11 12.75
N GLU A 95 10.21 -5.80 13.69
CA GLU A 95 10.94 -5.21 14.82
C GLU A 95 12.04 -4.22 14.37
N LYS A 96 12.61 -4.41 13.16
CA LYS A 96 13.69 -3.55 12.65
C LYS A 96 13.20 -2.21 12.10
N THR A 97 11.99 -2.15 11.59
CA THR A 97 11.44 -0.94 10.95
C THR A 97 10.31 -0.31 11.76
N GLY A 98 9.73 -1.05 12.72
CA GLY A 98 8.53 -0.62 13.44
C GLY A 98 7.29 -0.53 12.55
N LEU A 99 7.35 -1.06 11.33
CA LEU A 99 6.29 -1.01 10.33
C LEU A 99 5.71 -2.42 10.07
N PRO A 100 4.45 -2.51 9.60
CA PRO A 100 3.88 -3.77 9.13
C PRO A 100 4.78 -4.49 8.12
N ALA A 101 4.82 -5.81 8.20
CA ALA A 101 5.66 -6.65 7.37
C ALA A 101 5.36 -6.44 5.87
N GLY A 102 6.42 -6.16 5.11
CA GLY A 102 6.36 -5.94 3.67
C GLY A 102 6.29 -4.47 3.22
N LEU A 103 6.15 -3.51 4.14
CA LEU A 103 6.32 -2.09 3.80
C LEU A 103 7.78 -1.76 3.50
N ILE A 104 7.99 -0.72 2.70
CA ILE A 104 9.31 -0.17 2.41
C ILE A 104 9.85 0.48 3.69
N ALA A 105 11.10 0.19 4.04
CA ALA A 105 11.74 0.81 5.20
C ALA A 105 11.79 2.34 5.02
N GLY A 106 11.42 3.09 6.06
CA GLY A 106 11.27 4.56 5.97
C GLY A 106 9.91 5.02 5.43
N THR A 107 8.92 4.12 5.33
CA THR A 107 7.55 4.57 5.03
C THR A 107 7.00 5.41 6.18
N ASP A 108 6.58 6.64 5.88
CA ASP A 108 6.03 7.61 6.82
C ASP A 108 4.72 8.21 6.28
N VAL A 109 4.13 9.15 7.01
CA VAL A 109 2.85 9.78 6.63
C VAL A 109 2.93 10.51 5.28
N SER A 110 4.08 11.12 4.99
CA SER A 110 4.30 11.91 3.77
C SER A 110 4.46 11.04 2.53
N ASN A 111 4.98 9.82 2.68
CA ASN A 111 5.27 8.93 1.56
C ASN A 111 4.38 7.67 1.52
N PHE A 112 3.45 7.51 2.47
CA PHE A 112 2.52 6.37 2.51
C PHE A 112 1.67 6.28 1.24
N MET A 113 1.22 7.40 0.68
CA MET A 113 0.45 7.41 -0.57
C MET A 113 1.25 6.88 -1.75
N ILE A 114 2.58 7.06 -1.71
CA ILE A 114 3.52 6.59 -2.73
C ILE A 114 3.81 5.10 -2.51
N ASN A 115 4.27 4.75 -1.30
CA ASN A 115 4.82 3.45 -0.95
C ASN A 115 3.77 2.38 -0.62
N ARG A 116 2.60 2.76 -0.08
CA ARG A 116 1.43 1.91 0.17
C ARG A 116 1.78 0.58 0.84
N GLY A 117 1.39 -0.54 0.22
CA GLY A 117 1.65 -1.90 0.66
C GLY A 117 3.08 -2.39 0.43
N GLY A 118 3.99 -1.54 -0.08
CA GLY A 118 5.41 -1.78 -0.28
C GLY A 118 5.78 -2.35 -1.64
N TYR A 119 6.92 -3.04 -1.72
CA TYR A 119 7.47 -3.57 -2.97
C TYR A 119 6.52 -4.52 -3.69
N ASN A 120 6.40 -4.39 -5.01
CA ASN A 120 5.57 -5.18 -5.91
C ASN A 120 4.07 -5.22 -5.53
N CYS A 121 3.58 -4.17 -4.84
CA CYS A 121 2.17 -4.05 -4.49
C CYS A 121 1.39 -3.42 -5.66
N ALA A 122 0.33 -4.11 -6.11
CA ALA A 122 -0.55 -3.61 -7.18
C ALA A 122 -1.70 -2.72 -6.69
N HIS A 123 -1.78 -2.45 -5.38
CA HIS A 123 -2.84 -1.62 -4.80
C HIS A 123 -2.58 -0.13 -5.03
N GLN A 124 -3.66 0.62 -5.18
CA GLN A 124 -3.70 2.06 -5.40
C GLN A 124 -4.58 2.70 -4.32
N LEU A 125 -4.12 3.83 -3.79
CA LEU A 125 -4.95 4.77 -3.06
C LEU A 125 -5.57 5.73 -4.07
N ARG A 126 -6.89 5.79 -4.13
CA ARG A 126 -7.62 6.69 -5.04
C ARG A 126 -8.32 7.77 -4.22
N PRO A 127 -8.16 9.06 -4.52
CA PRO A 127 -8.87 10.10 -3.81
C PRO A 127 -10.37 9.97 -4.07
N VAL A 128 -11.18 10.18 -3.04
CA VAL A 128 -12.63 10.17 -3.12
C VAL A 128 -13.19 11.38 -2.40
N SER A 129 -14.28 11.95 -2.92
CA SER A 129 -15.01 13.01 -2.20
C SER A 129 -15.62 12.46 -0.91
N GLU A 130 -15.71 13.28 0.14
CA GLU A 130 -16.40 12.96 1.40
C GLU A 130 -17.84 12.46 1.12
N ASP A 131 -18.52 13.01 0.11
CA ASP A 131 -19.90 12.64 -0.27
C ASP A 131 -20.05 11.17 -0.70
N LEU A 132 -18.98 10.57 -1.24
CA LEU A 132 -18.97 9.18 -1.69
C LEU A 132 -18.57 8.20 -0.58
N VAL A 133 -18.12 8.72 0.56
CA VAL A 133 -17.73 7.90 1.71
C VAL A 133 -18.98 7.55 2.52
N PRO A 134 -19.23 6.25 2.79
CA PRO A 134 -20.37 5.87 3.60
C PRO A 134 -20.32 6.52 4.99
N LYS A 135 -21.48 6.97 5.48
CA LYS A 135 -21.62 7.70 6.76
C LYS A 135 -21.00 6.99 7.96
N GLU A 136 -20.94 5.65 7.93
CA GLU A 136 -20.30 4.83 8.96
C GLU A 136 -18.80 5.14 9.14
N TYR A 137 -18.09 5.44 8.05
CA TYR A 137 -16.67 5.81 8.10
C TYR A 137 -16.49 7.26 8.54
N LEU A 138 -17.37 8.16 8.08
CA LEU A 138 -17.39 9.57 8.51
C LEU A 138 -17.62 9.70 10.02
N ALA A 139 -18.53 8.89 10.58
CA ALA A 139 -18.86 8.90 12.00
C ALA A 139 -17.69 8.43 12.89
N LYS A 140 -16.83 7.54 12.39
CA LYS A 140 -15.65 7.04 13.14
C LYS A 140 -14.55 8.09 13.32
N ILE A 141 -14.54 9.15 12.52
CA ILE A 141 -13.52 10.21 12.57
C ILE A 141 -14.03 11.47 13.29
N LYS A 142 -15.34 11.73 13.24
CA LYS A 142 -15.98 12.83 13.97
C LYS A 142 -16.26 12.50 15.45
N SER A 143 -15.93 11.27 15.89
CA SER A 143 -15.98 10.79 17.28
C SER A 143 -14.65 10.97 17.98
#